data_AF-A0A7C5IJV9-F1
#
_entry.id   AF-A0A7C5IJV9-F1
#
_cell.length_a   1.000
_cell.length_b   1.000
_cell.length_c   1.000
_cell.angle_alpha   90.00
_cell.angle_beta   90.00
_cell.angle_gamma   90.00
#
_symmetry.space_group_name_H-M   'P 1'
#
loop_
_entity.id
_entity.type
_entity.pdbx_description
1 polymer ?
#
loop_
_entity_poly.entity_id
_entity_poly.type
_entity_poly.pdbx_seq_one_letter_code
_entity_poly.pdbx_strand_id
1 'polypeptide(L)'
;MKVSKVNSSGFESCYEIASGNKKLIVTTQVGPRIIFFGFEKDSDSNVLFVDNERKLGLWDWKVYGGHRFWVSPETRDSYASDNKKCEVIEENDAISFINFDEKTQLEKKLTISIEKENFIVKHTLTNKGEMLYYGGIWGLTCIPVEGVIFFPWVTPGDWRIKKIIYWEKWPGQSTNIESKQFVKGKNLFLVYPNGETSKVGTTGYDGFIGVANKNYTFVKKYDYIQGAIYPDDNCSIEVYTSKNFCELETLSPLTTLFPNYSLEHKEKWILFDKFYDPKEEEKLISIIKEY
;
A
#
# COMPACT_ATOMS: atom_id res chain seq x y z
N MET A 1 -3.83 -2.60 -22.64
CA MET A 1 -3.70 -3.45 -21.44
C MET A 1 -3.93 -4.90 -21.86
N LYS A 2 -3.10 -5.85 -21.41
CA LYS A 2 -3.31 -7.29 -21.64
C LYS A 2 -3.72 -7.95 -20.32
N VAL A 3 -4.87 -8.64 -20.32
CA VAL A 3 -5.42 -9.34 -19.16
C VAL A 3 -5.53 -10.83 -19.48
N SER A 4 -5.09 -11.68 -18.57
CA SER A 4 -5.19 -13.15 -18.69
C SER A 4 -5.58 -13.78 -17.36
N LYS A 5 -6.32 -14.90 -17.42
CA LYS A 5 -6.62 -15.70 -16.22
C LYS A 5 -5.47 -16.65 -15.93
N VAL A 6 -5.05 -16.73 -14.66
CA VAL A 6 -3.92 -17.54 -14.22
C VAL A 6 -4.16 -18.15 -12.84
N ASN A 7 -3.33 -19.13 -12.47
CA ASN A 7 -3.18 -19.60 -11.10
C ASN A 7 -1.91 -19.00 -10.50
N SER A 8 -1.94 -18.52 -9.26
CA SER A 8 -0.77 -17.91 -8.62
C SER A 8 -0.87 -17.97 -7.09
N SER A 9 0.25 -18.23 -6.42
CA SER A 9 0.38 -18.26 -4.95
C SER A 9 -0.69 -19.08 -4.22
N GLY A 10 -1.05 -20.25 -4.78
CA GLY A 10 -2.08 -21.14 -4.23
C GLY A 10 -3.53 -20.70 -4.49
N PHE A 11 -3.75 -19.67 -5.31
CA PHE A 11 -5.07 -19.27 -5.79
C PHE A 11 -5.28 -19.73 -7.24
N GLU A 12 -6.47 -20.26 -7.52
CA GLU A 12 -6.90 -20.82 -8.80
C GLU A 12 -7.72 -19.83 -9.64
N SER A 13 -8.06 -18.66 -9.09
CA SER A 13 -8.81 -17.63 -9.80
C SER A 13 -8.13 -16.28 -9.64
N CYS A 14 -7.19 -16.02 -10.54
CA CYS A 14 -6.46 -14.78 -10.59
C CYS A 14 -6.50 -14.15 -11.99
N TYR A 15 -6.30 -12.84 -12.03
CA TYR A 15 -6.13 -12.05 -13.26
C TYR A 15 -4.71 -11.48 -13.26
N GLU A 16 -3.94 -11.82 -14.28
CA GLU A 16 -2.65 -11.22 -14.59
C GLU A 16 -2.87 -10.04 -15.54
N ILE A 17 -2.33 -8.88 -15.18
CA ILE A 17 -2.32 -7.67 -15.99
C ILE A 17 -0.86 -7.36 -16.33
N ALA A 18 -0.54 -7.32 -17.63
CA ALA A 18 0.82 -7.07 -18.12
C ALA A 18 0.96 -5.66 -18.75
N SER A 19 2.12 -5.04 -18.51
CA SER A 19 2.49 -3.71 -19.00
C SER A 19 4.01 -3.64 -19.22
N GLY A 20 4.46 -3.53 -20.48
CA GLY A 20 5.89 -3.57 -20.81
C GLY A 20 6.54 -4.89 -20.35
N ASN A 21 7.61 -4.80 -19.57
CA ASN A 21 8.28 -5.96 -18.95
C ASN A 21 7.77 -6.27 -17.52
N LYS A 22 6.65 -5.68 -17.09
CA LYS A 22 6.11 -5.78 -15.73
C LYS A 22 4.75 -6.46 -15.75
N LYS A 23 4.39 -7.09 -14.63
CA LYS A 23 3.07 -7.66 -14.43
C LYS A 23 2.57 -7.50 -13.00
N LEU A 24 1.27 -7.55 -12.88
CA LEU A 24 0.52 -7.48 -11.63
C LEU A 24 -0.51 -8.62 -11.63
N ILE A 25 -0.65 -9.36 -10.52
CA ILE A 25 -1.64 -10.43 -10.40
C ILE A 25 -2.59 -10.13 -9.25
N VAL A 26 -3.89 -10.16 -9.52
CA VAL A 26 -4.97 -9.96 -8.55
C VAL A 26 -5.72 -11.27 -8.37
N THR A 27 -5.96 -11.69 -7.12
CA THR A 27 -6.82 -12.84 -6.81
C THR A 27 -8.27 -12.40 -6.66
N THR A 28 -9.21 -13.25 -7.07
CA THR A 28 -10.65 -13.03 -6.89
C THR A 28 -11.26 -13.95 -5.86
N GLN A 29 -10.48 -14.85 -5.24
CA GLN A 29 -10.99 -15.77 -4.23
C GLN A 29 -11.17 -15.09 -2.87
N VAL A 30 -10.33 -14.08 -2.58
CA VAL A 30 -10.36 -13.22 -1.40
C VAL A 30 -9.93 -11.82 -1.83
N GLY A 31 -10.42 -10.75 -1.21
CA GLY A 31 -9.95 -9.40 -1.52
C GLY A 31 -11.00 -8.30 -1.50
N PRO A 32 -10.77 -7.20 -2.25
CA PRO A 32 -9.82 -7.07 -3.35
C PRO A 32 -8.34 -7.13 -2.91
N ARG A 33 -7.50 -7.87 -3.66
CA ARG A 33 -6.09 -8.11 -3.29
C ARG A 33 -5.16 -8.39 -4.46
N ILE A 34 -4.07 -7.62 -4.53
CA ILE A 34 -2.95 -7.85 -5.45
C ILE A 34 -1.96 -8.78 -4.75
N ILE A 35 -1.60 -9.89 -5.37
CA ILE A 35 -0.73 -10.93 -4.77
C ILE A 35 0.64 -11.03 -5.45
N PHE A 36 0.80 -10.38 -6.60
CA PHE A 36 2.08 -10.30 -7.29
C PHE A 36 2.25 -8.93 -7.93
N PHE A 37 3.44 -8.37 -7.80
CA PHE A 37 3.90 -7.26 -8.64
C PHE A 37 5.40 -7.42 -8.88
N GLY A 38 5.80 -7.49 -10.14
CA GLY A 38 7.19 -7.81 -10.51
C GLY A 38 7.40 -7.79 -12.02
N PHE A 39 8.54 -8.28 -12.47
CA PHE A 39 8.86 -8.44 -13.88
C PHE A 39 8.16 -9.66 -14.49
N GLU A 40 7.71 -9.53 -15.74
CA GLU A 40 6.88 -10.53 -16.42
C GLU A 40 7.57 -11.91 -16.52
N LYS A 41 8.88 -11.89 -16.77
CA LYS A 41 9.71 -13.08 -17.02
C LYS A 41 10.47 -13.60 -15.81
N ASP A 42 10.28 -12.99 -14.64
CA ASP A 42 10.99 -13.36 -13.41
C ASP A 42 10.00 -13.54 -12.27
N SER A 43 9.66 -14.79 -11.94
CA SER A 43 8.76 -15.09 -10.82
C SER A 43 9.34 -14.72 -9.45
N ASP A 44 10.67 -14.65 -9.34
CA ASP A 44 11.36 -14.34 -8.09
C ASP A 44 11.46 -12.82 -7.85
N SER A 45 11.04 -12.02 -8.84
CA SER A 45 10.97 -10.56 -8.75
C SER A 45 9.74 -10.02 -8.01
N ASN A 46 8.93 -10.88 -7.38
CA ASN A 46 7.75 -10.41 -6.67
C ASN A 46 8.14 -9.46 -5.53
N VAL A 47 7.73 -8.20 -5.66
CA VAL A 47 7.93 -7.18 -4.63
C VAL A 47 7.07 -7.45 -3.40
N LEU A 48 5.96 -8.18 -3.58
CA LEU A 48 4.98 -8.41 -2.54
C LEU A 48 5.28 -9.67 -1.74
N PHE A 49 5.20 -9.57 -0.42
CA PHE A 49 5.18 -10.73 0.47
C PHE A 49 3.82 -11.43 0.37
N VAL A 50 3.81 -12.77 0.30
CA VAL A 50 2.58 -13.59 0.35
C VAL A 50 2.75 -14.69 1.38
N ASP A 51 1.84 -14.76 2.36
CA ASP A 51 1.86 -15.84 3.36
C ASP A 51 1.23 -17.11 2.78
N ASN A 52 2.02 -17.92 2.08
CA ASN A 52 1.55 -19.15 1.45
C ASN A 52 0.98 -20.17 2.46
N GLU A 53 1.41 -20.11 3.72
CA GLU A 53 0.94 -21.02 4.77
C GLU A 53 -0.39 -20.59 5.40
N ARG A 54 -0.81 -19.32 5.16
CA ARG A 54 -2.07 -18.74 5.66
C ARG A 54 -2.19 -18.80 7.19
N LYS A 55 -1.06 -18.64 7.88
CA LYS A 55 -0.94 -18.74 9.35
C LYS A 55 -1.00 -17.38 10.04
N LEU A 56 -0.73 -16.30 9.31
CA LEU A 56 -0.75 -14.96 9.85
C LEU A 56 -2.18 -14.40 9.84
N GLY A 57 -2.61 -13.84 10.97
CA GLY A 57 -3.96 -13.31 11.12
C GLY A 57 -4.36 -13.15 12.58
N LEU A 58 -5.59 -12.67 12.77
CA LEU A 58 -6.23 -12.44 14.04
C LEU A 58 -7.72 -12.78 13.88
N TRP A 59 -8.22 -13.74 14.65
CA TRP A 59 -9.59 -14.27 14.47
C TRP A 59 -9.80 -14.80 13.04
N ASP A 60 -10.89 -14.40 12.39
CA ASP A 60 -11.19 -14.74 10.99
C ASP A 60 -10.42 -13.85 9.98
N TRP A 61 -9.81 -12.75 10.43
CA TRP A 61 -9.00 -11.89 9.57
C TRP A 61 -7.63 -12.54 9.34
N LYS A 62 -7.21 -12.60 8.06
CA LYS A 62 -5.94 -13.22 7.66
C LYS A 62 -5.06 -12.26 6.88
N VAL A 63 -3.77 -12.32 7.17
CA VAL A 63 -2.72 -11.70 6.37
C VAL A 63 -2.34 -12.69 5.27
N TYR A 64 -3.04 -12.67 4.13
CA TYR A 64 -2.56 -13.40 2.95
C TYR A 64 -1.30 -12.76 2.34
N GLY A 65 -0.88 -11.59 2.85
CA GLY A 65 0.12 -10.72 2.22
C GLY A 65 -0.48 -9.96 1.03
N GLY A 66 0.39 -9.56 0.11
CA GLY A 66 0.04 -8.79 -1.06
C GLY A 66 -0.24 -7.32 -0.74
N HIS A 67 -1.05 -6.71 -1.59
CA HIS A 67 -1.61 -5.40 -1.34
C HIS A 67 -3.13 -5.48 -1.24
N ARG A 68 -3.69 -4.79 -0.24
CA ARG A 68 -5.12 -4.59 -0.02
C ARG A 68 -5.34 -3.20 0.57
N PHE A 69 -6.58 -2.81 0.78
CA PHE A 69 -6.86 -1.61 1.57
C PHE A 69 -7.87 -1.82 2.70
N TRP A 70 -7.60 -1.11 3.77
CA TRP A 70 -8.42 -0.96 4.96
C TRP A 70 -9.13 0.38 4.95
N VAL A 71 -9.94 0.57 5.99
CA VAL A 71 -10.45 1.88 6.40
C VAL A 71 -9.60 2.43 7.53
N SER A 72 -9.37 3.74 7.52
CA SER A 72 -8.68 4.50 8.59
C SER A 72 -9.66 5.44 9.31
N PRO A 73 -9.37 5.82 10.58
CA PRO A 73 -8.29 5.32 11.43
C PRO A 73 -8.50 3.83 11.78
N GLU A 74 -7.49 3.20 12.40
CA GLU A 74 -7.59 1.80 12.81
C GLU A 74 -8.75 1.60 13.80
N THR A 75 -9.77 0.85 13.38
CA THR A 75 -10.94 0.50 14.18
C THR A 75 -11.30 -0.97 13.95
N ARG A 76 -12.37 -1.45 14.58
CA ARG A 76 -12.89 -2.80 14.34
C ARG A 76 -13.24 -3.04 12.86
N ASP A 77 -13.61 -2.00 12.12
CA ASP A 77 -13.98 -2.08 10.71
C ASP A 77 -12.76 -2.30 9.81
N SER A 78 -11.57 -1.82 10.23
CA SER A 78 -10.30 -2.08 9.55
C SER A 78 -9.99 -3.58 9.49
N TYR A 79 -10.45 -4.34 10.50
CA TYR A 79 -10.30 -5.79 10.61
C TYR A 79 -11.38 -6.59 9.87
N ALA A 80 -12.19 -5.95 9.00
CA ALA A 80 -13.03 -6.67 8.05
C ALA A 80 -12.16 -7.68 7.27
N SER A 81 -12.62 -8.93 7.25
CA SER A 81 -11.76 -10.06 6.85
C SER A 81 -11.41 -10.04 5.37
N ASP A 82 -12.28 -9.46 4.53
CA ASP A 82 -12.18 -9.45 3.07
C ASP A 82 -11.93 -10.87 2.49
N ASN A 83 -12.47 -11.91 3.16
CA ASN A 83 -12.30 -13.32 2.79
C ASN A 83 -13.31 -13.81 1.73
N LYS A 84 -14.22 -12.94 1.27
CA LYS A 84 -15.22 -13.27 0.25
C LYS A 84 -14.63 -13.11 -1.17
N LYS A 85 -15.23 -13.80 -2.14
CA LYS A 85 -14.87 -13.65 -3.56
C LYS A 85 -15.17 -12.24 -4.05
N CYS A 86 -14.34 -11.73 -4.95
CA CYS A 86 -14.55 -10.44 -5.60
C CYS A 86 -15.38 -10.60 -6.87
N GLU A 87 -16.28 -9.65 -7.12
CA GLU A 87 -16.82 -9.39 -8.45
C GLU A 87 -15.73 -8.76 -9.33
N VAL A 88 -15.74 -9.07 -10.63
CA VAL A 88 -14.79 -8.52 -11.60
C VAL A 88 -15.55 -7.81 -12.71
N ILE A 89 -15.14 -6.58 -13.00
CA ILE A 89 -15.63 -5.80 -14.14
C ILE A 89 -14.42 -5.47 -15.01
N GLU A 90 -14.41 -6.00 -16.23
CA GLU A 90 -13.41 -5.70 -17.26
C GLU A 90 -13.92 -4.56 -18.16
N GLU A 91 -13.15 -3.48 -18.23
CA GLU A 91 -13.39 -2.32 -19.10
C GLU A 91 -12.27 -2.25 -20.16
N ASN A 92 -12.40 -1.34 -21.14
CA ASN A 92 -11.46 -1.28 -22.26
C ASN A 92 -10.01 -0.99 -21.83
N ASP A 93 -9.84 -0.18 -20.77
CA ASP A 93 -8.56 0.35 -20.30
C ASP A 93 -8.30 0.10 -18.80
N ALA A 94 -9.24 -0.57 -18.12
CA ALA A 94 -9.14 -0.87 -16.70
C ALA A 94 -9.81 -2.20 -16.34
N ILE A 95 -9.42 -2.77 -15.21
CA ILE A 95 -10.10 -3.92 -14.60
C ILE A 95 -10.37 -3.62 -13.13
N SER A 96 -11.59 -3.90 -12.68
CA SER A 96 -12.04 -3.59 -11.33
C SER A 96 -12.41 -4.84 -10.55
N PHE A 97 -12.01 -4.88 -9.28
CA PHE A 97 -12.28 -5.96 -8.34
C PHE A 97 -13.07 -5.40 -7.16
N ILE A 98 -14.26 -5.93 -6.92
CA ILE A 98 -15.23 -5.34 -5.99
C ILE A 98 -15.59 -6.37 -4.92
N ASN A 99 -15.60 -5.92 -3.66
CA ASN A 99 -16.13 -6.71 -2.54
C ASN A 99 -16.98 -5.82 -1.64
N PHE A 100 -18.11 -6.35 -1.18
CA PHE A 100 -19.03 -5.69 -0.27
C PHE A 100 -19.02 -6.39 1.08
N ASP A 101 -18.82 -5.62 2.14
CA ASP A 101 -18.86 -6.11 3.52
C ASP A 101 -20.21 -5.78 4.16
N GLU A 102 -21.02 -6.81 4.39
CA GLU A 102 -22.37 -6.71 4.98
C GLU A 102 -22.37 -6.18 6.42
N LYS A 103 -21.26 -6.25 7.14
CA LYS A 103 -21.22 -5.83 8.55
C LYS A 103 -20.99 -4.33 8.66
N THR A 104 -20.04 -3.83 7.89
CA THR A 104 -19.66 -2.41 7.81
C THR A 104 -20.54 -1.63 6.84
N GLN A 105 -21.23 -2.32 5.93
CA GLN A 105 -21.99 -1.73 4.82
C GLN A 105 -21.10 -0.92 3.86
N LEU A 106 -19.82 -1.28 3.78
CA LEU A 106 -18.85 -0.65 2.89
C LEU A 106 -18.55 -1.54 1.69
N GLU A 107 -18.50 -0.92 0.52
CA GLU A 107 -18.01 -1.55 -0.71
C GLU A 107 -16.59 -1.07 -1.00
N LYS A 108 -15.70 -2.02 -1.20
CA LYS A 108 -14.31 -1.79 -1.60
C LYS A 108 -14.14 -2.18 -3.05
N LYS A 109 -13.72 -1.22 -3.87
CA LYS A 109 -13.38 -1.43 -5.28
C LYS A 109 -11.90 -1.10 -5.49
N LEU A 110 -11.17 -2.03 -6.08
CA LEU A 110 -9.79 -1.87 -6.51
C LEU A 110 -9.76 -1.90 -8.04
N THR A 111 -9.39 -0.78 -8.65
CA THR A 111 -9.32 -0.65 -10.12
C THR A 111 -7.86 -0.54 -10.54
N ILE A 112 -7.47 -1.41 -11.47
CA ILE A 112 -6.15 -1.43 -12.07
C ILE A 112 -6.24 -0.87 -13.49
N SER A 113 -5.42 0.12 -13.79
CA SER A 113 -5.22 0.66 -15.14
C SER A 113 -3.73 0.90 -15.39
N ILE A 114 -3.37 1.27 -16.63
CA ILE A 114 -1.97 1.50 -17.02
C ILE A 114 -1.82 2.93 -17.51
N GLU A 115 -0.81 3.64 -16.99
CA GLU A 115 -0.40 4.96 -17.46
C GLU A 115 1.05 4.87 -17.96
N LYS A 116 1.25 5.04 -19.28
CA LYS A 116 2.50 4.69 -19.98
C LYS A 116 2.81 3.21 -19.80
N GLU A 117 3.71 2.87 -18.88
CA GLU A 117 4.06 1.49 -18.52
C GLU A 117 3.86 1.20 -17.02
N ASN A 118 3.41 2.17 -16.25
CA ASN A 118 3.22 2.04 -14.80
C ASN A 118 1.78 1.66 -14.47
N PHE A 119 1.61 0.90 -13.40
CA PHE A 119 0.28 0.53 -12.93
C PHE A 119 -0.30 1.65 -12.09
N ILE A 120 -1.56 1.96 -12.37
CA ILE A 120 -2.39 2.81 -11.53
C ILE A 120 -3.31 1.91 -10.74
N VAL A 121 -3.15 1.96 -9.42
CA VAL A 121 -3.95 1.23 -8.44
C VAL A 121 -4.88 2.24 -7.77
N LYS A 122 -6.14 2.26 -8.21
CA LYS A 122 -7.16 3.14 -7.65
C LYS A 122 -8.02 2.37 -6.65
N HIS A 123 -8.08 2.90 -5.44
CA HIS A 123 -8.96 2.45 -4.38
C HIS A 123 -10.21 3.32 -4.38
N THR A 124 -11.37 2.69 -4.30
CA THR A 124 -12.64 3.38 -4.11
C THR A 124 -13.37 2.72 -2.95
N LEU A 125 -13.71 3.52 -1.93
CA LEU A 125 -14.51 3.10 -0.78
C LEU A 125 -15.88 3.76 -0.88
N THR A 126 -16.94 2.97 -1.00
CA THR A 126 -18.31 3.47 -1.10
C THR A 126 -19.10 3.10 0.15
N ASN A 127 -19.77 4.08 0.76
CA ASN A 127 -20.73 3.82 1.82
C ASN A 127 -22.05 3.34 1.21
N LYS A 128 -22.41 2.06 1.38
CA LYS A 128 -23.69 1.50 0.92
C LYS A 128 -24.73 1.42 2.04
N GLY A 129 -24.38 1.84 3.25
CA GLY A 129 -25.29 1.91 4.38
C GLY A 129 -26.22 3.13 4.31
N GLU A 130 -27.15 3.18 5.26
CA GLU A 130 -28.15 4.26 5.37
C GLU A 130 -27.68 5.43 6.26
N MET A 131 -26.55 5.28 6.94
CA MET A 131 -26.00 6.25 7.89
C MET A 131 -24.70 6.87 7.39
N LEU A 132 -24.31 8.01 7.95
CA LEU A 132 -23.00 8.62 7.69
C LEU A 132 -21.88 7.70 8.16
N TYR A 133 -20.81 7.61 7.36
CA TYR A 133 -19.58 6.93 7.73
C TYR A 133 -18.42 7.92 7.72
N TYR A 134 -17.64 8.00 8.80
CA TYR A 134 -16.46 8.85 8.87
C TYR A 134 -15.19 7.99 8.83
N GLY A 135 -14.37 8.18 7.80
CA GLY A 135 -13.12 7.43 7.66
C GLY A 135 -12.33 7.79 6.40
N GLY A 136 -11.20 7.13 6.24
CA GLY A 136 -10.32 7.23 5.08
C GLY A 136 -9.99 5.86 4.50
N ILE A 137 -9.30 5.84 3.37
CA ILE A 137 -8.70 4.65 2.75
C ILE A 137 -7.28 4.49 3.29
N TRP A 138 -6.92 3.25 3.61
CA TRP A 138 -5.58 2.88 4.06
C TRP A 138 -5.04 1.75 3.19
N GLY A 139 -4.18 2.09 2.23
CA GLY A 139 -3.58 1.14 1.27
C GLY A 139 -2.34 0.46 1.84
N LEU A 140 -2.47 -0.82 2.17
CA LEU A 140 -1.45 -1.65 2.82
C LEU A 140 -0.74 -2.51 1.78
N THR A 141 0.59 -2.39 1.68
CA THR A 141 1.40 -3.18 0.73
C THR A 141 2.43 -4.00 1.48
N CYS A 142 2.15 -5.28 1.67
CA CYS A 142 3.06 -6.18 2.38
C CYS A 142 4.25 -6.52 1.49
N ILE A 143 5.46 -6.27 1.97
CA ILE A 143 6.73 -6.58 1.32
C ILE A 143 7.56 -7.53 2.21
N PRO A 144 8.51 -8.31 1.66
CA PRO A 144 9.41 -9.12 2.47
C PRO A 144 10.27 -8.27 3.42
N VAL A 145 10.81 -8.89 4.47
CA VAL A 145 11.71 -8.23 5.44
C VAL A 145 13.11 -8.09 4.83
N GLU A 146 13.22 -7.31 3.76
CA GLU A 146 14.46 -7.09 3.02
C GLU A 146 14.50 -5.71 2.38
N GLY A 147 15.69 -5.33 1.92
CA GLY A 147 15.92 -4.04 1.28
C GLY A 147 15.92 -2.88 2.26
N VAL A 148 15.83 -1.68 1.70
CA VAL A 148 15.80 -0.41 2.44
C VAL A 148 14.52 0.31 2.04
N ILE A 149 13.64 0.50 3.01
CA ILE A 149 12.41 1.28 2.83
C ILE A 149 12.78 2.75 2.96
N PHE A 150 12.20 3.60 2.12
CA PHE A 150 12.47 5.03 2.12
C PHE A 150 11.21 5.83 1.84
N PHE A 151 11.11 7.00 2.48
CA PHE A 151 10.06 7.97 2.23
C PHE A 151 10.56 9.39 2.57
N PRO A 152 9.99 10.44 1.96
CA PRO A 152 10.34 11.81 2.27
C PRO A 152 9.78 12.18 3.64
N TRP A 153 10.65 12.62 4.53
CA TRP A 153 10.27 13.20 5.83
C TRP A 153 10.58 14.69 5.92
N VAL A 154 11.25 15.20 4.88
CA VAL A 154 11.51 16.62 4.66
C VAL A 154 11.03 16.95 3.27
N THR A 155 10.26 18.02 3.18
CA THR A 155 9.86 18.57 1.90
C THR A 155 10.17 20.06 1.86
N PRO A 156 10.81 20.56 0.78
CA PRO A 156 11.04 21.99 0.61
C PRO A 156 9.72 22.79 0.67
N GLY A 157 9.72 23.89 1.43
CA GLY A 157 8.58 24.81 1.54
C GLY A 157 8.61 25.61 2.85
N ASP A 158 8.18 26.87 2.80
CA ASP A 158 8.43 27.87 3.86
C ASP A 158 7.71 27.61 5.20
N TRP A 159 6.74 26.67 5.24
CA TRP A 159 5.91 26.40 6.41
C TRP A 159 5.65 24.91 6.66
N ARG A 160 6.52 24.03 6.15
CA ARG A 160 6.38 22.57 6.32
C ARG A 160 7.19 22.09 7.52
N ILE A 161 6.56 21.28 8.37
CA ILE A 161 7.19 20.68 9.55
C ILE A 161 7.79 19.32 9.17
N LYS A 162 9.05 19.09 9.57
CA LYS A 162 9.65 17.75 9.57
C LYS A 162 9.06 16.96 10.72
N LYS A 163 8.29 15.91 10.42
CA LYS A 163 7.61 15.11 11.44
C LYS A 163 7.79 13.63 11.14
N ILE A 164 8.25 12.90 12.15
CA ILE A 164 8.16 11.44 12.20
C ILE A 164 7.32 11.11 13.44
N ILE A 165 6.34 10.23 13.27
CA ILE A 165 5.47 9.75 14.33
C ILE A 165 5.87 8.31 14.64
N TYR A 166 6.05 8.02 15.92
CA TYR A 166 6.30 6.68 16.41
C TYR A 166 5.13 6.29 17.29
N TRP A 167 4.57 5.11 17.06
CA TRP A 167 3.46 4.65 17.88
C TRP A 167 4.00 4.19 19.24
N GLU A 168 3.54 4.83 20.31
CA GLU A 168 3.84 4.39 21.67
C GLU A 168 3.22 3.02 21.95
N LYS A 169 1.95 2.83 21.55
CA LYS A 169 1.23 1.55 21.62
C LYS A 169 0.21 1.41 20.50
N TRP A 170 0.07 0.20 19.97
CA TRP A 170 -1.02 -0.22 19.07
C TRP A 170 -1.19 -1.74 19.19
N PRO A 171 -2.42 -2.26 19.20
CA PRO A 171 -2.78 -3.62 19.65
C PRO A 171 -1.74 -4.47 20.40
N GLY A 172 -1.21 -3.98 21.54
CA GLY A 172 -0.24 -4.71 22.38
C GLY A 172 1.22 -4.68 21.90
N GLN A 173 1.52 -3.89 20.88
CA GLN A 173 2.84 -3.63 20.30
C GLN A 173 3.25 -2.18 20.58
N SER A 174 4.54 -1.87 20.46
CA SER A 174 5.12 -0.54 20.64
C SER A 174 6.35 -0.36 19.76
N THR A 175 6.71 0.88 19.44
CA THR A 175 7.88 1.19 18.63
C THR A 175 9.06 1.54 19.54
N ASN A 176 10.16 0.82 19.37
CA ASN A 176 11.43 1.23 19.97
C ASN A 176 12.05 2.37 19.15
N ILE A 177 11.94 3.61 19.65
CA ILE A 177 12.45 4.80 18.96
C ILE A 177 13.99 4.81 18.83
N GLU A 178 14.70 4.04 19.65
CA GLU A 178 16.15 3.90 19.60
C GLU A 178 16.61 2.77 18.65
N SER A 179 15.67 2.11 17.98
CA SER A 179 15.97 1.02 17.07
C SER A 179 16.88 1.47 15.93
N LYS A 180 17.92 0.67 15.66
CA LYS A 180 18.89 0.93 14.58
C LYS A 180 18.28 0.78 13.18
N GLN A 181 17.06 0.25 13.07
CA GLN A 181 16.35 0.20 11.79
C GLN A 181 16.06 1.60 11.26
N PHE A 182 15.94 2.61 12.13
CA PHE A 182 15.60 3.97 11.73
C PHE A 182 16.85 4.82 11.48
N VAL A 183 17.00 5.29 10.23
CA VAL A 183 18.11 6.14 9.83
C VAL A 183 17.57 7.42 9.19
N LYS A 184 17.92 8.54 9.80
CA LYS A 184 17.51 9.86 9.36
C LYS A 184 18.48 10.40 8.31
N GLY A 185 18.02 10.47 7.06
CA GLY A 185 18.70 11.18 5.99
C GLY A 185 18.38 12.69 5.96
N LYS A 186 18.91 13.40 4.96
CA LYS A 186 18.74 14.85 4.78
C LYS A 186 17.31 15.20 4.34
N ASN A 187 16.78 14.43 3.40
CA ASN A 187 15.48 14.53 2.75
C ASN A 187 14.63 13.27 2.96
N LEU A 188 15.26 12.10 2.92
CA LEU A 188 14.62 10.79 3.11
C LEU A 188 14.81 10.27 4.53
N PHE A 189 13.79 9.61 5.05
CA PHE A 189 13.87 8.76 6.22
C PHE A 189 13.97 7.32 5.73
N LEU A 190 14.95 6.59 6.24
CA LEU A 190 15.27 5.25 5.80
C LEU A 190 14.92 4.28 6.93
N VAL A 191 14.26 3.18 6.57
CA VAL A 191 14.01 2.05 7.46
C VAL A 191 14.75 0.84 6.90
N TYR A 192 15.63 0.27 7.71
CA TYR A 192 16.38 -0.95 7.44
C TYR A 192 15.75 -2.09 8.24
N PRO A 193 14.78 -2.84 7.68
CA PRO A 193 14.06 -3.85 8.44
C PRO A 193 15.03 -4.88 9.01
N ASN A 194 14.95 -5.10 10.33
CA ASN A 194 15.81 -6.04 11.04
C ASN A 194 15.01 -7.11 11.80
N GLY A 195 13.71 -7.21 11.51
CA GLY A 195 12.77 -8.12 12.15
C GLY A 195 12.15 -7.61 13.45
N GLU A 196 12.58 -6.46 13.97
CA GLU A 196 11.89 -5.79 15.08
C GLU A 196 10.50 -5.35 14.65
N THR A 197 9.52 -5.50 15.55
CA THR A 197 8.19 -4.96 15.33
C THR A 197 8.21 -3.47 15.61
N SER A 198 7.84 -2.64 14.63
CA SER A 198 7.71 -1.20 14.82
C SER A 198 6.71 -0.60 13.84
N LYS A 199 6.14 0.55 14.21
CA LYS A 199 5.32 1.38 13.34
C LYS A 199 5.79 2.83 13.39
N VAL A 200 6.03 3.40 12.21
CA VAL A 200 6.49 4.77 12.02
C VAL A 200 5.71 5.43 10.89
N GLY A 201 5.44 6.73 11.00
CA GLY A 201 4.65 7.46 10.02
C GLY A 201 5.11 8.90 9.80
N THR A 202 4.65 9.50 8.73
CA THR A 202 4.90 10.91 8.42
C THR A 202 3.76 11.52 7.61
N THR A 203 3.70 12.84 7.59
CA THR A 203 2.74 13.59 6.77
C THR A 203 2.93 13.39 5.28
N GLY A 204 4.15 13.06 4.81
CA GLY A 204 4.36 12.57 3.44
C GLY A 204 4.04 13.56 2.32
N TYR A 205 4.33 14.85 2.50
CA TYR A 205 3.94 15.91 1.54
C TYR A 205 4.41 15.69 0.10
N ASP A 206 5.54 15.01 -0.12
CA ASP A 206 6.08 14.72 -1.46
C ASP A 206 5.43 13.49 -2.12
N GLY A 207 4.53 12.79 -1.42
CA GLY A 207 3.62 11.83 -2.03
C GLY A 207 4.25 10.54 -2.54
N PHE A 208 5.31 10.02 -1.88
CA PHE A 208 5.86 8.72 -2.26
C PHE A 208 6.45 7.92 -1.10
N ILE A 209 6.41 6.61 -1.23
CA ILE A 209 7.11 5.64 -0.38
C ILE A 209 7.67 4.54 -1.27
N GLY A 210 8.84 4.00 -0.95
CA GLY A 210 9.44 2.94 -1.73
C GLY A 210 10.31 1.98 -0.93
N VAL A 211 10.76 0.93 -1.61
CA VAL A 211 11.75 -0.02 -1.11
C VAL A 211 12.77 -0.31 -2.23
N ALA A 212 14.05 -0.32 -1.87
CA ALA A 212 15.14 -0.67 -2.76
C ALA A 212 15.90 -1.87 -2.22
N ASN A 213 16.12 -2.87 -3.07
CA ASN A 213 17.01 -4.00 -2.79
C ASN A 213 17.99 -4.18 -3.95
N LYS A 214 18.89 -5.16 -3.86
CA LYS A 214 19.94 -5.41 -4.88
C LYS A 214 19.40 -5.65 -6.31
N ASN A 215 18.13 -6.04 -6.46
CA ASN A 215 17.52 -6.41 -7.74
C ASN A 215 16.67 -5.28 -8.34
N TYR A 216 15.98 -4.50 -7.50
CA TYR A 216 15.03 -3.49 -7.97
C TYR A 216 14.85 -2.31 -7.01
N THR A 217 14.17 -1.27 -7.50
CA THR A 217 13.57 -0.22 -6.67
C THR A 217 12.09 -0.12 -6.99
N PHE A 218 11.24 -0.30 -5.99
CA PHE A 218 9.80 -0.13 -6.07
C PHE A 218 9.38 1.17 -5.40
N VAL A 219 8.51 1.94 -6.05
CA VAL A 219 7.97 3.20 -5.54
C VAL A 219 6.46 3.23 -5.74
N LYS A 220 5.75 3.55 -4.67
CA LYS A 220 4.35 3.97 -4.68
C LYS A 220 4.31 5.49 -4.64
N LYS A 221 3.70 6.13 -5.63
CA LYS A 221 3.38 7.56 -5.61
C LYS A 221 1.89 7.76 -5.39
N TYR A 222 1.51 8.79 -4.66
CA TYR A 222 0.14 9.21 -4.46
C TYR A 222 0.08 10.73 -4.36
N ASP A 223 -1.10 11.31 -4.57
CA ASP A 223 -1.29 12.75 -4.50
C ASP A 223 -1.67 13.16 -3.07
N TYR A 224 -0.77 13.88 -2.40
CA TYR A 224 -1.07 14.47 -1.09
C TYR A 224 -2.03 15.66 -1.26
N ILE A 225 -3.13 15.68 -0.50
CA ILE A 225 -4.13 16.73 -0.55
C ILE A 225 -3.82 17.79 0.52
N GLN A 226 -3.26 18.91 0.07
CA GLN A 226 -2.88 20.01 0.96
C GLN A 226 -4.09 20.55 1.74
N GLY A 227 -3.93 20.66 3.06
CA GLY A 227 -4.96 21.20 3.97
C GLY A 227 -6.03 20.19 4.39
N ALA A 228 -6.00 18.97 3.87
CA ALA A 228 -6.89 17.92 4.33
C ALA A 228 -6.44 17.32 5.68
N ILE A 229 -7.36 16.69 6.38
CA ILE A 229 -7.09 15.99 7.64
C ILE A 229 -6.80 14.53 7.31
N TYR A 230 -5.64 14.05 7.74
CA TYR A 230 -5.23 12.65 7.62
C TYR A 230 -5.36 11.95 8.98
N PRO A 231 -5.56 10.62 9.01
CA PRO A 231 -5.59 9.85 10.25
C PRO A 231 -4.24 9.91 10.99
N ASP A 232 -4.19 9.33 12.19
CA ASP A 232 -2.95 8.98 12.87
C ASP A 232 -1.98 10.17 13.02
N ASP A 233 -2.49 11.27 13.58
CA ASP A 233 -1.76 12.53 13.77
C ASP A 233 -1.22 13.15 12.46
N ASN A 234 -2.05 13.11 11.41
CA ASN A 234 -1.76 13.57 10.06
C ASN A 234 -0.65 12.76 9.37
N CYS A 235 -0.70 11.43 9.46
CA CYS A 235 0.11 10.54 8.63
C CYS A 235 -0.61 10.22 7.32
N SER A 236 0.08 10.44 6.19
CA SER A 236 -0.35 9.91 4.89
C SER A 236 0.58 8.81 4.38
N ILE A 237 1.72 8.61 5.04
CA ILE A 237 2.63 7.48 4.87
C ILE A 237 2.86 6.83 6.21
N GLU A 238 2.78 5.52 6.24
CA GLU A 238 3.16 4.69 7.39
C GLU A 238 4.00 3.50 6.93
N VAL A 239 4.84 3.02 7.84
CA VAL A 239 5.65 1.82 7.68
C VAL A 239 5.49 0.97 8.92
N TYR A 240 4.96 -0.23 8.73
CA TYR A 240 5.01 -1.30 9.70
C TYR A 240 6.19 -2.23 9.40
N THR A 241 6.92 -2.65 10.43
CA THR A 241 7.96 -3.68 10.35
C THR A 241 7.65 -4.80 11.33
N SER A 242 8.08 -6.02 10.99
CA SER A 242 7.99 -7.20 11.85
C SER A 242 9.01 -8.25 11.41
N LYS A 243 9.08 -9.37 12.13
CA LYS A 243 9.88 -10.54 11.75
C LYS A 243 9.39 -11.28 10.49
N ASN A 244 8.14 -11.07 10.08
CA ASN A 244 7.51 -11.84 9.01
C ASN A 244 7.43 -11.07 7.69
N PHE A 245 7.07 -9.78 7.76
CA PHE A 245 6.91 -8.88 6.62
C PHE A 245 6.99 -7.42 7.09
N CYS A 246 7.07 -6.49 6.14
CA CYS A 246 6.89 -5.07 6.37
C CYS A 246 5.71 -4.55 5.53
N GLU A 247 5.17 -3.38 5.86
CA GLU A 247 4.11 -2.74 5.09
C GLU A 247 4.54 -1.37 4.60
N LEU A 248 4.32 -1.09 3.32
CA LEU A 248 4.41 0.25 2.74
C LEU A 248 2.99 0.80 2.63
N GLU A 249 2.66 1.73 3.51
CA GLU A 249 1.29 2.17 3.70
C GLU A 249 1.11 3.59 3.19
N THR A 250 0.01 3.82 2.46
CA THR A 250 -0.41 5.17 2.11
C THR A 250 -1.87 5.37 2.53
N LEU A 251 -2.20 6.56 3.02
CA LEU A 251 -3.51 6.86 3.57
C LEU A 251 -4.14 8.02 2.81
N SER A 252 -5.45 7.97 2.62
CA SER A 252 -6.23 9.11 2.13
C SER A 252 -6.63 10.02 3.29
N PRO A 253 -7.10 11.25 3.01
CA PRO A 253 -7.76 12.06 4.03
C PRO A 253 -8.98 11.39 4.63
N LEU A 254 -9.27 11.74 5.88
CA LEU A 254 -10.52 11.42 6.55
C LEU A 254 -11.66 12.22 5.94
N THR A 255 -12.75 11.53 5.59
CA THR A 255 -13.90 12.09 4.91
C THR A 255 -15.19 11.56 5.54
N THR A 256 -16.22 12.40 5.63
CA THR A 256 -17.58 11.96 5.96
C THR A 256 -18.29 11.53 4.68
N LEU A 257 -18.56 10.24 4.56
CA LEU A 257 -19.26 9.62 3.45
C LEU A 257 -20.75 9.50 3.74
N PHE A 258 -21.54 10.20 2.93
CA PHE A 258 -22.98 10.03 2.87
C PHE A 258 -23.35 8.67 2.25
N PRO A 259 -24.58 8.17 2.46
CA PRO A 259 -25.10 7.01 1.73
C PRO A 259 -24.87 7.16 0.22
N ASN A 260 -24.32 6.12 -0.39
CA ASN A 260 -23.92 5.99 -1.80
C ASN A 260 -22.80 6.93 -2.28
N TYR A 261 -22.13 7.66 -1.38
CA TYR A 261 -20.94 8.45 -1.73
C TYR A 261 -19.67 7.60 -1.61
N SER A 262 -18.69 7.96 -2.44
CA SER A 262 -17.41 7.27 -2.52
C SER A 262 -16.24 8.19 -2.20
N LEU A 263 -15.23 7.64 -1.53
CA LEU A 263 -13.89 8.20 -1.40
C LEU A 263 -12.96 7.49 -2.38
N GLU A 264 -12.02 8.22 -3.00
CA GLU A 264 -10.99 7.63 -3.85
C GLU A 264 -9.59 7.90 -3.31
N HIS A 265 -8.70 6.93 -3.52
CA HIS A 265 -7.27 7.06 -3.23
C HIS A 265 -6.47 6.37 -4.33
N LYS A 266 -5.60 7.11 -5.02
CA LYS A 266 -4.87 6.62 -6.19
C LYS A 266 -3.40 6.46 -5.88
N GLU A 267 -2.87 5.29 -6.19
CA GLU A 267 -1.44 5.01 -6.17
C GLU A 267 -0.94 4.75 -7.60
N LYS A 268 0.19 5.35 -7.98
CA LYS A 268 0.97 5.00 -9.17
C LYS A 268 2.15 4.14 -8.72
N TRP A 269 2.23 2.92 -9.26
CA TRP A 269 3.24 1.93 -8.91
C TRP A 269 4.31 1.89 -9.99
N ILE A 270 5.54 2.18 -9.57
CA ILE A 270 6.71 2.27 -10.43
C ILE A 270 7.72 1.23 -9.96
N LEU A 271 8.17 0.38 -10.87
CA LEU A 271 9.22 -0.59 -10.63
C LEU A 271 10.40 -0.33 -11.57
N PHE A 272 11.58 -0.13 -10.98
CA PHE A 272 12.84 -0.01 -11.69
C PHE A 272 13.60 -1.33 -11.62
N ASP A 273 14.17 -1.77 -12.74
CA ASP A 273 15.04 -2.96 -12.87
C ASP A 273 16.48 -2.70 -12.39
N LYS A 274 16.62 -1.79 -11.43
CA LYS A 274 17.90 -1.33 -10.91
C LYS A 274 17.76 -0.96 -9.45
N PHE A 275 18.79 -1.30 -8.67
CA PHE A 275 19.00 -0.74 -7.34
C PHE A 275 19.41 0.73 -7.45
N TYR A 276 18.58 1.60 -6.90
CA TYR A 276 18.97 2.97 -6.56
C TYR A 276 19.18 3.05 -5.05
N ASP A 277 20.41 3.38 -4.63
CA ASP A 277 20.74 3.50 -3.21
C ASP A 277 19.95 4.66 -2.58
N PRO A 278 19.08 4.41 -1.59
CA PRO A 278 18.34 5.47 -0.92
C PRO A 278 19.23 6.47 -0.17
N LYS A 279 20.52 6.17 0.05
CA LYS A 279 21.50 7.14 0.56
C LYS A 279 21.93 8.17 -0.47
N GLU A 280 21.79 7.89 -1.77
CA GLU A 280 21.96 8.86 -2.86
C GLU A 280 20.66 9.71 -3.02
N GLU A 281 20.21 10.32 -1.92
CA GLU A 281 18.85 10.85 -1.78
C GLU A 281 18.44 11.82 -2.90
N GLU A 282 19.29 12.80 -3.24
CA GLU A 282 18.97 13.83 -4.24
C GLU A 282 18.79 13.22 -5.64
N LYS A 283 19.61 12.22 -5.99
CA LYS A 283 19.52 11.49 -7.26
C LYS A 283 18.30 10.59 -7.31
N LEU A 284 18.00 9.86 -6.23
CA LEU A 284 16.80 9.03 -6.16
C LEU A 284 15.53 9.87 -6.29
N ILE A 285 15.46 11.00 -5.57
CA ILE A 285 14.33 11.93 -5.65
C ILE A 285 14.19 12.51 -7.07
N SER A 286 15.29 12.88 -7.73
CA SER A 286 15.22 13.41 -9.09
C SER A 286 14.66 12.38 -10.07
N ILE A 287 15.09 11.12 -9.96
CA ILE A 287 14.56 10.02 -10.79
C ILE A 287 13.06 9.83 -10.55
N ILE A 288 12.61 9.79 -9.28
CA ILE A 288 11.19 9.59 -8.93
C ILE A 288 10.30 10.73 -9.45
N LYS A 289 10.83 11.95 -9.57
CA LYS A 289 10.09 13.12 -10.08
C LYS A 289 9.79 13.04 -11.58
N GLU A 290 10.48 12.19 -12.34
CA GLU A 290 10.25 12.02 -13.79
C GLU A 290 9.00 11.17 -14.13
N TYR A 291 8.36 10.55 -13.13
CA TYR A 291 7.26 9.57 -13.29
C TYR A 291 5.95 10.02 -12.65
#